data_AF-A0A7W8DLC1-F1
#
_entry.id   AF-A0A7W8DLC1-F1
#
_cell.length_a   1.000
_cell.length_b   1.000
_cell.length_c   1.000
_cell.angle_alpha   90.00
_cell.angle_beta   90.00
_cell.angle_gamma   90.00
#
_symmetry.space_group_name_H-M   'P 1'
#
loop_
_entity.id
_entity.type
_entity.pdbx_description
1 polymer ?
#
loop_
_entity_poly.entity_id
_entity_poly.type
_entity_poly.pdbx_seq_one_letter_code
_entity_poly.pdbx_strand_id
1 'polypeptide(L)'
;MTELIEVKLTELNQLFNSLDPSPFHERDLDHDAEEFIVSWAQEHPHKHDLKLLVHLAKAPAGVADAQKLVSDSIAHYFEYRAEMTLREFKRLMREGRKSLLIGLLFLALCQFAARLLAPSTANWQSFAGEGLTIMGWVAMWKPLEIYLYRWWPLLALRKLYQRLSRMPVEVRCSSST
;
A
#
# COMPACT_ATOMS: atom_id res chain seq x y z
N MET A 1 15.91 -18.91 9.05
CA MET A 1 15.48 -19.71 7.88
C MET A 1 15.09 -18.73 6.80
N THR A 2 15.76 -18.78 5.65
CA THR A 2 15.51 -17.91 4.50
C THR A 2 14.52 -18.62 3.59
N GLU A 3 13.47 -17.92 3.19
CA GLU A 3 12.38 -18.43 2.36
C GLU A 3 12.63 -18.01 0.91
N LEU A 4 12.51 -18.95 -0.03
CA LEU A 4 12.86 -18.76 -1.45
C LEU A 4 11.62 -18.57 -2.32
N ILE A 5 11.50 -17.40 -2.95
CA ILE A 5 10.51 -17.13 -3.99
C ILE A 5 11.11 -17.60 -5.32
N GLU A 6 10.63 -18.71 -5.85
CA GLU A 6 11.10 -19.23 -7.15
C GLU A 6 10.21 -18.75 -8.30
N VAL A 7 10.80 -18.02 -9.25
CA VAL A 7 10.11 -17.57 -10.46
C VAL A 7 10.79 -18.20 -11.66
N LYS A 8 10.03 -18.93 -12.48
CA LYS A 8 10.53 -19.59 -13.70
C LYS A 8 10.12 -18.77 -14.91
N LEU A 9 11.11 -18.27 -15.65
CA LEU A 9 10.93 -17.45 -16.83
C LEU A 9 11.66 -18.08 -18.02
N THR A 10 11.04 -17.99 -19.19
CA THR A 10 11.69 -18.41 -20.44
C THR A 10 12.72 -17.36 -20.86
N GLU A 11 12.36 -16.08 -20.73
CA GLU A 11 13.19 -14.93 -21.09
C GLU A 11 13.07 -13.83 -20.03
N LEU A 12 14.16 -13.10 -19.80
CA LEU A 12 14.19 -12.04 -18.78
C LEU A 12 13.16 -10.93 -19.04
N ASN A 13 12.81 -10.70 -20.30
CA ASN A 13 11.78 -9.75 -20.71
C ASN A 13 10.39 -10.04 -20.13
N GLN A 14 10.09 -11.29 -19.75
CA GLN A 14 8.79 -11.67 -19.18
C GLN A 14 8.61 -11.18 -17.74
N LEU A 15 9.70 -10.85 -17.05
CA LEU A 15 9.63 -10.25 -15.72
C LEU A 15 9.16 -8.80 -15.76
N PHE A 16 9.31 -8.15 -16.91
CA PHE A 16 9.10 -6.73 -17.11
C PHE A 16 7.92 -6.50 -18.04
N ASN A 17 7.17 -5.44 -17.80
CA ASN A 17 6.03 -5.06 -18.63
C ASN A 17 6.49 -4.82 -20.08
N SER A 18 5.90 -5.54 -21.04
CA SER A 18 6.25 -5.44 -22.47
C SER A 18 5.76 -4.15 -23.14
N LEU A 19 4.83 -3.44 -22.52
CA LEU A 19 4.25 -2.20 -23.05
C LEU A 19 5.05 -0.95 -22.64
N ASP A 20 6.00 -1.11 -21.71
CA ASP A 20 6.84 -0.01 -21.21
C ASP A 20 8.11 0.14 -22.09
N PRO A 21 8.27 1.25 -22.82
CA PRO A 21 9.43 1.49 -23.68
C PRO A 21 10.68 1.93 -22.91
N SER A 22 10.62 2.01 -21.57
CA SER A 22 11.74 2.45 -20.73
C SER A 22 12.94 1.48 -20.81
N PRO A 23 14.17 1.95 -20.55
CA PRO A 23 15.34 1.07 -20.47
C PRO A 23 15.16 -0.01 -19.40
N PHE A 24 15.84 -1.16 -19.52
CA PHE A 24 15.70 -2.28 -18.58
C PHE A 24 15.82 -1.94 -17.09
N HIS A 25 16.60 -0.92 -16.72
CA HIS A 25 16.76 -0.47 -15.33
C HIS A 25 15.53 0.27 -14.78
N GLU A 26 14.67 0.77 -15.65
CA GLU A 26 13.51 1.62 -15.34
C GLU A 26 12.19 0.94 -15.72
N ARG A 27 12.22 -0.28 -16.29
CA ARG A 27 11.00 -0.98 -16.69
C ARG A 27 10.22 -1.43 -15.47
N ASP A 28 8.92 -1.17 -15.51
CA ASP A 28 8.00 -1.71 -14.52
C ASP A 28 8.00 -3.24 -14.55
N LEU A 29 7.93 -3.85 -13.37
CA LEU A 29 7.68 -5.28 -13.24
C LEU A 29 6.33 -5.61 -13.90
N ASP A 30 6.24 -6.77 -14.54
CA ASP A 30 4.95 -7.26 -15.03
C ASP A 30 3.96 -7.41 -13.85
N HIS A 31 2.69 -7.11 -14.09
CA HIS A 31 1.67 -7.12 -13.04
C HIS A 31 1.50 -8.50 -12.42
N ASP A 32 1.54 -9.55 -13.24
CA ASP A 32 1.39 -10.93 -12.77
C ASP A 32 2.60 -11.34 -11.92
N ALA A 33 3.80 -10.85 -12.28
CA ALA A 33 5.01 -11.07 -11.50
C ALA A 33 4.98 -10.29 -10.16
N GLU A 34 4.47 -9.05 -10.14
CA GLU A 34 4.27 -8.29 -8.90
C GLU A 34 3.32 -9.04 -7.97
N GLU A 35 2.15 -9.42 -8.49
CA GLU A 35 1.11 -10.09 -7.70
C GLU A 35 1.62 -11.42 -7.13
N PHE A 36 2.35 -12.22 -7.92
CA PHE A 36 2.96 -13.47 -7.46
C PHE A 36 3.97 -13.23 -6.33
N ILE A 37 4.92 -12.30 -6.50
CA ILE A 37 5.95 -12.03 -5.48
C ILE A 37 5.31 -11.48 -4.19
N VAL A 38 4.33 -10.58 -4.33
CA VAL A 38 3.66 -9.94 -3.20
C VAL A 38 2.79 -10.93 -2.44
N SER A 39 1.99 -11.74 -3.13
CA SER A 39 1.15 -12.76 -2.49
C SER A 39 2.00 -13.77 -1.72
N TRP A 40 3.07 -14.27 -2.33
CA TRP A 40 4.02 -15.16 -1.65
C TRP A 40 4.61 -14.50 -0.41
N ALA A 41 5.07 -13.26 -0.53
CA ALA A 41 5.65 -12.53 0.60
C ALA A 41 4.64 -12.21 1.72
N GLN A 42 3.33 -12.20 1.43
CA GLN A 42 2.25 -12.04 2.42
C GLN A 42 1.95 -13.35 3.17
N GLU A 43 2.08 -14.50 2.50
CA GLU A 43 1.89 -15.82 3.12
C GLU A 43 3.01 -16.16 4.11
N HIS A 44 4.22 -15.62 3.91
CA HIS A 44 5.37 -15.88 4.76
C HIS A 44 5.58 -14.82 5.86
N PRO A 45 5.60 -15.20 7.15
CA PRO A 45 5.73 -14.28 8.28
C PRO A 45 6.94 -13.34 8.18
N HIS A 46 6.82 -12.15 8.77
CA HIS A 46 7.86 -11.11 8.83
C HIS A 46 9.21 -11.52 9.46
N LYS A 47 9.35 -12.75 9.98
CA LYS A 47 10.56 -13.26 10.65
C LYS A 47 11.60 -13.88 9.73
N HIS A 48 11.25 -14.16 8.48
CA HIS A 48 12.13 -14.85 7.54
C HIS A 48 12.76 -13.86 6.56
N ASP A 49 14.05 -14.01 6.28
CA ASP A 49 14.63 -13.32 5.13
C ASP A 49 14.03 -13.92 3.87
N LEU A 50 13.51 -13.07 2.98
CA LEU A 50 13.06 -13.51 1.66
C LEU A 50 14.25 -13.49 0.72
N LYS A 51 14.23 -14.34 -0.29
CA LYS A 51 15.19 -14.32 -1.38
C LYS A 51 14.48 -14.70 -2.68
N LEU A 52 14.69 -13.91 -3.73
CA LEU A 52 14.10 -14.19 -5.03
C LEU A 52 15.09 -14.99 -5.87
N LEU A 53 14.62 -16.12 -6.37
CA LEU A 53 15.37 -16.98 -7.28
C LEU A 53 14.69 -16.98 -8.64
N VAL A 54 15.33 -16.33 -9.62
CA VAL A 54 14.85 -16.25 -11.00
C VAL A 54 15.53 -17.32 -11.83
N HIS A 55 14.76 -18.31 -12.28
CA HIS A 55 15.22 -19.33 -13.22
C HIS A 55 14.99 -18.86 -14.65
N LEU A 56 16.06 -18.74 -15.43
CA LEU A 56 16.01 -18.36 -16.84
C LEU A 56 16.29 -19.57 -17.74
N ALA A 57 15.39 -19.85 -18.68
CA ALA A 57 15.61 -20.90 -19.68
C ALA A 57 16.66 -20.50 -20.73
N LYS A 58 16.76 -19.21 -21.05
CA LYS A 58 17.76 -18.65 -21.96
C LYS A 58 18.66 -17.66 -21.24
N ALA A 59 19.97 -17.82 -21.38
CA ALA A 59 20.92 -16.82 -20.91
C ALA A 59 20.74 -15.50 -21.69
N PRO A 60 20.62 -14.35 -21.03
CA PRO A 60 20.48 -13.07 -21.70
C PRO A 60 21.77 -12.75 -22.49
N ALA A 61 21.65 -12.67 -23.81
CA ALA A 61 22.77 -12.32 -24.67
C ALA A 61 23.20 -10.86 -24.45
N GLY A 62 24.47 -10.63 -24.12
CA GLY A 62 25.05 -9.29 -24.04
C GLY A 62 24.94 -8.56 -22.69
N VAL A 63 24.42 -9.21 -21.65
CA VAL A 63 24.37 -8.62 -20.29
C VAL A 63 25.49 -9.21 -19.44
N ALA A 64 26.53 -8.41 -19.16
CA ALA A 64 27.72 -8.86 -18.41
C ALA A 64 27.39 -9.26 -16.95
N ASP A 65 26.35 -8.68 -16.37
CA ASP A 65 25.87 -8.99 -15.01
C ASP A 65 24.34 -8.93 -14.94
N ALA A 66 23.69 -9.97 -15.48
CA ALA A 66 22.24 -10.07 -15.50
C ALA A 66 21.64 -10.15 -14.09
N GLN A 67 22.37 -10.73 -13.14
CA GLN A 67 21.90 -10.81 -11.75
C GLN A 67 21.82 -9.43 -11.13
N LYS A 68 22.88 -8.63 -11.23
CA LYS A 68 22.89 -7.28 -10.67
C LYS A 68 21.85 -6.38 -11.32
N LEU A 69 21.72 -6.45 -12.65
CA LEU A 69 20.71 -5.68 -13.39
C LEU A 69 19.29 -5.98 -12.87
N VAL A 70 18.94 -7.25 -12.71
CA VAL A 70 17.62 -7.66 -12.23
C VAL A 70 17.44 -7.28 -10.76
N SER A 71 18.47 -7.50 -9.93
CA SER A 71 18.45 -7.12 -8.52
C SER A 71 18.19 -5.61 -8.34
N ASP A 72 18.91 -4.77 -9.08
CA ASP A 72 18.79 -3.31 -9.00
C ASP A 72 17.41 -2.85 -9.51
N SER A 73 16.90 -3.44 -10.60
CA SER A 73 15.60 -3.10 -11.17
C SER A 73 14.45 -3.46 -10.22
N ILE A 74 14.50 -4.65 -9.61
CA ILE A 74 13.50 -5.11 -8.63
C ILE A 74 13.57 -4.27 -7.35
N ALA A 75 14.78 -3.96 -6.87
CA ALA A 75 14.98 -3.10 -5.72
C ALA A 75 14.37 -1.70 -5.96
N HIS A 76 14.66 -1.10 -7.11
CA HIS A 76 14.15 0.20 -7.49
C HIS A 76 12.62 0.21 -7.62
N TYR A 77 12.05 -0.80 -8.30
CA TYR A 77 10.61 -0.93 -8.47
C TYR A 77 9.88 -1.01 -7.12
N PHE A 78 10.31 -1.90 -6.22
CA PHE A 78 9.65 -2.04 -4.92
C PHE A 78 9.90 -0.85 -3.99
N GLU A 79 11.04 -0.16 -4.11
CA GLU A 79 11.25 1.11 -3.41
C GLU A 79 10.27 2.19 -3.90
N TYR A 80 10.11 2.33 -5.22
CA TYR A 80 9.12 3.23 -5.82
C TYR A 80 7.69 2.89 -5.38
N ARG A 81 7.31 1.61 -5.36
CA ARG A 81 6.00 1.15 -4.85
C ARG A 81 5.82 1.50 -3.37
N ALA A 82 6.83 1.32 -2.53
CA ALA A 82 6.79 1.72 -1.13
C ALA A 82 6.59 3.23 -0.94
N GLU A 83 7.19 4.05 -1.79
CA GLU A 83 6.96 5.50 -1.79
C GLU A 83 5.55 5.87 -2.25
N MET A 84 5.02 5.20 -3.28
CA MET A 84 3.65 5.38 -3.75
C MET A 84 2.65 5.07 -2.63
N THR A 85 2.82 3.95 -1.92
CA THR A 85 1.97 3.60 -0.77
C THR A 85 2.10 4.63 0.36
N LEU A 86 3.28 5.23 0.58
CA LEU A 86 3.43 6.32 1.53
C LEU A 86 2.67 7.58 1.11
N ARG A 87 2.69 7.93 -0.18
CA ARG A 87 1.91 9.06 -0.72
C ARG A 87 0.41 8.81 -0.51
N GLU A 88 -0.05 7.59 -0.75
CA GLU A 88 -1.45 7.19 -0.51
C GLU A 88 -1.83 7.24 0.97
N PHE A 89 -0.97 6.75 1.86
CA PHE A 89 -1.15 6.89 3.31
C PHE A 89 -1.27 8.36 3.73
N LYS A 90 -0.39 9.24 3.23
CA LYS A 90 -0.47 10.69 3.51
C LYS A 90 -1.77 11.29 2.99
N ARG A 91 -2.27 10.85 1.83
CA ARG A 91 -3.56 11.28 1.28
C ARG A 91 -4.72 10.83 2.17
N LEU A 92 -4.72 9.58 2.62
CA LEU A 92 -5.70 9.03 3.54
C LEU A 92 -5.74 9.82 4.87
N MET A 93 -4.58 10.14 5.44
CA MET A 93 -4.50 10.94 6.67
C MET A 93 -5.01 12.38 6.49
N ARG A 94 -4.81 12.97 5.30
CA ARG A 94 -5.40 14.28 4.97
C ARG A 94 -6.92 14.20 4.84
N GLU A 95 -7.45 13.15 4.22
CA GLU A 95 -8.89 12.88 4.16
C GLU A 95 -9.49 12.70 5.57
N GLY A 96 -8.84 11.89 6.41
CA GLY A 96 -9.23 11.69 7.82
C GLY A 96 -9.30 13.02 8.58
N ARG A 97 -8.28 13.88 8.45
CA ARG A 97 -8.27 15.21 9.08
C ARG A 97 -9.38 16.12 8.57
N LYS A 98 -9.63 16.16 7.26
CA LYS A 98 -10.73 16.95 6.68
C LYS A 98 -12.08 16.48 7.23
N SER A 99 -12.31 15.16 7.24
CA SER A 99 -13.55 14.60 7.79
C SER A 99 -13.72 14.91 9.27
N LEU A 100 -12.64 14.86 10.05
CA LEU A 100 -12.66 15.20 11.48
C LEU A 100 -13.03 16.67 11.69
N LEU A 101 -12.42 17.58 10.93
CA LEU A 101 -12.75 19.01 11.00
C LEU A 101 -14.21 19.27 10.65
N ILE A 102 -14.73 18.65 9.60
CA ILE A 102 -16.14 18.78 9.21
C ILE A 102 -17.06 18.29 10.33
N GLY A 103 -16.78 17.11 10.91
CA GLY A 103 -17.56 16.57 12.02
C GLY A 103 -17.53 17.47 13.26
N LEU A 104 -16.36 18.00 13.63
CA LEU A 104 -16.21 18.92 14.76
C LEU A 104 -16.91 20.26 14.52
N LEU A 105 -16.80 20.83 13.31
CA LEU A 105 -17.49 22.07 12.95
C LEU A 105 -19.01 21.89 12.97
N PHE A 106 -19.51 20.76 12.47
CA PHE A 106 -20.93 20.44 12.51
C PHE A 106 -21.43 20.34 13.96
N LEU A 107 -20.74 19.58 14.81
CA LEU A 107 -21.03 19.47 16.24
C LEU A 107 -21.04 20.84 16.94
N ALA A 108 -20.02 21.66 16.68
CA ALA A 108 -19.89 22.99 17.26
C ALA A 108 -21.03 23.91 16.81
N LEU A 109 -21.36 23.92 15.51
CA LEU A 109 -22.45 24.74 14.96
C LEU A 109 -23.79 24.37 15.57
N CYS A 110 -24.06 23.08 15.72
CA CYS A 110 -25.31 22.63 16.30
C CYS A 110 -25.41 22.91 17.80
N GLN A 111 -24.33 22.76 18.56
CA GLN A 111 -24.29 23.18 19.96
C GLN A 111 -24.49 24.69 20.11
N PHE A 112 -23.93 25.48 19.19
CA PHE A 112 -24.12 26.92 19.18
C PHE A 112 -25.57 27.31 18.85
N ALA A 113 -26.18 26.67 17.84
CA ALA A 113 -27.59 26.87 17.50
C ALA A 113 -28.52 26.50 18.66
N ALA A 114 -28.27 25.37 19.33
CA ALA A 114 -29.04 24.93 20.49
C ALA A 114 -28.99 25.94 21.66
N ARG A 115 -27.87 26.65 21.84
CA ARG A 115 -27.72 27.72 22.85
C ARG A 115 -28.42 29.02 22.44
N LEU A 116 -28.39 29.39 21.17
CA LEU A 116 -29.03 30.61 20.65
C LEU A 116 -30.55 30.53 20.63
N LEU A 117 -31.11 29.33 20.44
CA LEU A 117 -32.56 29.10 20.41
C LEU A 117 -33.21 29.10 21.81
N ALA A 118 -32.48 29.47 22.86
CA ALA A 118 -33.01 29.56 24.23
C ALA A 118 -33.79 30.89 24.43
N PRO A 119 -35.13 30.81 24.47
CA PRO A 119 -35.81 31.12 25.73
C PRO A 119 -36.83 30.04 26.14
N SER A 120 -36.75 29.67 27.42
CA SER A 120 -37.79 29.16 28.32
C SER A 120 -38.93 28.27 27.74
N THR A 121 -38.96 27.00 28.18
CA THR A 121 -40.14 26.12 28.41
C THR A 121 -40.61 25.07 27.37
N ALA A 122 -39.76 24.53 26.47
CA ALA A 122 -40.21 23.44 25.60
C ALA A 122 -39.33 22.17 25.64
N ASN A 123 -39.97 21.02 25.86
CA ASN A 123 -39.43 19.65 25.80
C ASN A 123 -38.67 19.33 24.48
N TRP A 124 -38.82 20.18 23.47
CA TRP A 124 -38.15 20.13 22.17
C TRP A 124 -36.61 20.15 22.26
N GLN A 125 -36.04 20.75 23.30
CA GLN A 125 -34.59 20.78 23.50
C GLN A 125 -33.99 19.41 23.79
N SER A 126 -34.70 18.54 24.52
CA SER A 126 -34.25 17.17 24.78
C SER A 126 -34.22 16.36 23.48
N PHE A 127 -35.29 16.44 22.68
CA PHE A 127 -35.44 15.74 21.41
C PHE A 127 -34.42 16.21 20.36
N ALA A 128 -34.20 17.53 20.28
CA ALA A 128 -33.17 18.11 19.40
C ALA A 128 -31.74 17.75 19.85
N GLY A 129 -31.49 17.68 21.16
CA GLY A 129 -30.21 17.24 21.71
C GLY A 129 -29.92 15.76 21.44
N GLU A 130 -30.93 14.91 21.53
CA GLU A 130 -30.84 13.48 21.21
C GLU A 130 -30.58 13.25 19.71
N GLY A 131 -31.38 13.88 18.83
CA GLY A 131 -31.18 13.83 17.38
C GLY A 131 -29.81 14.37 16.97
N LEU A 132 -29.33 15.41 17.64
CA LEU A 132 -28.01 15.96 17.39
C LEU A 132 -26.88 15.03 17.84
N THR A 133 -27.06 14.32 18.96
CA THR A 133 -26.11 13.32 19.44
C THR A 133 -25.97 12.18 18.44
N ILE A 134 -27.10 11.71 17.88
CA ILE A 134 -27.12 10.69 16.83
C ILE A 134 -26.40 11.20 15.57
N MET A 135 -26.72 12.41 15.09
CA MET A 135 -26.08 13.01 13.92
C MET A 135 -24.58 13.26 14.13
N GLY A 136 -24.18 13.71 15.32
CA GLY A 136 -22.81 13.92 15.73
C GLY A 136 -21.98 12.64 15.72
N TRP A 137 -22.57 11.56 16.22
CA TRP A 137 -21.99 10.22 16.17
C TRP A 137 -21.84 9.72 14.72
N VAL A 138 -22.87 9.90 13.88
CA VAL A 138 -22.80 9.56 12.44
C VAL A 138 -21.72 10.35 11.72
N ALA A 139 -21.57 11.64 12.03
CA ALA A 139 -20.50 12.47 11.47
C ALA A 139 -19.09 12.04 11.92
N MET A 140 -18.96 11.45 13.12
CA MET A 140 -17.69 10.94 13.65
C MET A 140 -17.26 9.59 13.06
N TRP A 141 -18.16 8.87 12.36
CA TRP A 141 -17.89 7.52 11.87
C TRP A 141 -16.74 7.47 10.85
N LYS A 142 -16.78 8.33 9.83
CA LYS A 142 -15.76 8.41 8.77
C LYS A 142 -14.35 8.70 9.31
N PRO A 143 -14.15 9.73 10.16
CA PRO A 143 -12.87 9.97 10.80
C PRO A 143 -12.37 8.77 11.61
N LEU A 144 -13.25 8.20 12.43
CA LEU A 144 -12.92 7.08 13.30
C LEU A 144 -12.52 5.83 12.49
N GLU A 145 -13.25 5.52 11.42
CA GLU A 145 -12.94 4.46 10.48
C GLU A 145 -11.55 4.63 9.85
N ILE A 146 -11.23 5.86 9.40
CA ILE A 146 -9.94 6.17 8.78
C ILE A 146 -8.79 5.97 9.77
N TYR A 147 -8.92 6.51 10.99
CA TYR A 147 -7.87 6.48 12.01
C TYR A 147 -7.78 5.16 12.77
N LEU A 148 -8.80 4.31 12.76
CA LEU A 148 -8.72 2.98 13.35
C LEU A 148 -8.28 1.94 12.33
N TYR A 149 -8.94 1.87 11.17
CA TYR A 149 -8.87 0.70 10.30
C TYR A 149 -8.12 0.95 8.98
N ARG A 150 -8.27 2.12 8.35
CA ARG A 150 -7.80 2.28 6.96
C ARG A 150 -6.29 2.48 6.82
N TRP A 151 -5.58 2.82 7.89
CA TRP A 151 -4.17 3.22 7.82
C TRP A 151 -3.17 2.08 8.06
N TRP A 152 -3.52 1.11 8.90
CA TRP A 152 -2.69 -0.06 9.16
C TRP A 152 -2.40 -0.91 7.92
N PRO A 153 -3.30 -1.11 6.92
CA PRO A 153 -3.02 -1.98 5.78
C PRO A 153 -2.00 -1.32 4.87
N LEU A 154 -2.08 0.01 4.70
CA LEU A 154 -1.13 0.79 3.92
C LEU A 154 0.27 0.77 4.55
N LEU A 155 0.37 0.84 5.88
CA LEU A 155 1.67 0.73 6.54
C LEU A 155 2.24 -0.68 6.47
N ALA A 156 1.40 -1.71 6.61
CA ALA A 156 1.82 -3.10 6.44
C ALA A 156 2.33 -3.35 5.01
N LEU A 157 1.57 -2.89 4.00
CA LEU A 157 1.93 -2.99 2.59
C LEU A 157 3.22 -2.23 2.27
N ARG A 158 3.38 -1.01 2.80
CA ARG A 158 4.63 -0.26 2.67
C ARG A 158 5.83 -1.03 3.24
N LYS A 159 5.69 -1.62 4.43
CA LYS A 159 6.75 -2.41 5.05
C LYS A 159 7.08 -3.66 4.22
N LEU A 160 6.07 -4.28 3.62
CA LEU A 160 6.25 -5.41 2.72
C LEU A 160 7.09 -5.00 1.50
N TYR A 161 6.71 -3.91 0.82
CA TYR A 161 7.46 -3.40 -0.33
C TYR A 161 8.90 -3.00 0.05
N GLN A 162 9.11 -2.38 1.22
CA GLN A 162 10.47 -2.08 1.71
C GLN A 162 11.31 -3.32 2.02
N ARG A 163 10.67 -4.43 2.41
CA ARG A 163 11.35 -5.71 2.62
C ARG A 163 11.69 -6.35 1.28
N LEU A 164 10.78 -6.31 0.32
CA LEU A 164 10.99 -6.81 -1.04
C LEU A 164 12.07 -6.02 -1.79
N SER A 165 12.18 -4.70 -1.56
CA SER A 165 13.22 -3.88 -2.20
C SER A 165 14.64 -4.18 -1.71
N ARG A 166 14.77 -4.78 -0.52
CA ARG A 166 16.05 -5.17 0.09
C ARG A 166 16.35 -6.66 -0.02
N MET A 167 15.46 -7.39 -0.68
CA MET A 167 15.57 -8.84 -0.82
C MET A 167 16.73 -9.18 -1.77
N PRO A 168 17.62 -10.12 -1.40
CA PRO A 168 18.61 -10.64 -2.32
C PRO A 168 17.95 -11.33 -3.51
N VAL A 169 18.45 -11.05 -4.71
CA VAL A 169 18.01 -11.67 -5.96
C VAL A 169 19.14 -12.51 -6.54
N GLU A 170 18.84 -13.77 -6.86
CA GLU A 170 19.72 -14.67 -7.58
C GLU A 170 19.10 -15.04 -8.93
N VAL A 171 19.92 -15.04 -9.98
CA VAL A 171 19.51 -15.45 -11.31
C VAL A 171 20.25 -16.74 -11.66
N ARG A 172 19.52 -17.81 -11.93
CA ARG A 172 20.07 -19.10 -12.36
C ARG A 172 19.62 -19.40 -13.77
N CYS A 173 20.56 -19.58 -14.69
CA CYS A 173 20.24 -20.09 -16.02
C CYS A 173 20.12 -21.62 -15.93
N SER A 174 18.98 -22.18 -16.35
CA SER A 174 18.88 -23.64 -16.49
C SER A 174 19.64 -24.03 -17.76
N SER A 175 20.80 -24.66 -17.60
CA SER A 175 21.45 -25.38 -18.69
C SER A 175 20.57 -26.59 -19.02
N SER A 176 19.67 -26.47 -19.98
CA SER A 176 18.97 -27.63 -20.54
C SER A 176 20.02 -28.56 -21.14
N THR A 177 20.24 -29.70 -20.49
CA THR A 177 20.88 -30.88 -21.08
C THR A 177 19.89 -31.54 -22.02
#